data_AF-A0A1I6P2S9-F1
#
_entry.id   AF-A0A1I6P2S9-F1
#
_cell.length_a   1.000
_cell.length_b   1.000
_cell.length_c   1.000
_cell.angle_alpha   90.00
_cell.angle_beta   90.00
_cell.angle_gamma   90.00
#
_symmetry.space_group_name_H-M   'P 1'
#
loop_
_entity.id
_entity.type
_entity.pdbx_description
1 polymer ?
#
loop_
_entity_poly.entity_id
_entity_poly.type
_entity_poly.pdbx_seq_one_letter_code
_entity_poly.pdbx_strand_id
1 'polypeptide(L)'
;MKKIRTLVFIVTALLIVSCNNDISTSDDYLMTDDFSSSSGEYPEGGQQEQAGLITAGEWNDLANWDFWNNLLNGQSYSDKSAYWSFYTNNRVSVQVKQNSNPAVNVTVAIKKNQDVIWETKTDNFGIAELWIGLFDKETTIDVADYSLFINNQQVDTPVKCFEDGIISIELNSIQNTSNKVELSFIVDATGSMGDELEFLKDDLKSVIQRVKNENSTLDIFTSTVFYRDEGDAYVVKHSNFTNDISSTLNFINQQSADGGGDFPEAVDTALNAAVNNLQWSDNSKTRIAFLLLDAPPHYTNQIINTLQNLIKKASQKGIKLIPVTASGIDKETEFLMRFFSVSTNGTYVFITNHSGIGNDHLEASVGAYDVETLNDLLVRLINKYAQ
;
A
#
# COMPACT_ATOMS: atom_id res chain seq x y z
N MET A 1 21.34 -53.71 -9.89
CA MET A 1 20.72 -55.05 -10.05
C MET A 1 19.23 -54.94 -9.75
N LYS A 2 18.37 -55.84 -10.28
CA LYS A 2 16.91 -55.80 -10.05
C LYS A 2 16.54 -56.20 -8.62
N LYS A 3 15.47 -55.62 -8.06
CA LYS A 3 14.39 -56.39 -7.42
C LYS A 3 13.09 -55.58 -7.34
N ILE A 4 12.01 -56.21 -7.82
CA ILE A 4 10.61 -55.76 -7.74
C ILE A 4 9.91 -56.66 -6.71
N ARG A 5 8.97 -56.11 -5.94
CA ARG A 5 7.82 -56.80 -5.30
C ARG A 5 6.83 -55.72 -4.85
N THR A 6 5.69 -55.52 -5.51
CA THR A 6 4.48 -56.39 -5.63
C THR A 6 3.53 -56.22 -4.44
N LEU A 7 2.62 -55.25 -4.61
CA LEU A 7 1.17 -55.27 -4.33
C LEU A 7 0.60 -56.36 -3.40
N VAL A 8 -0.19 -55.92 -2.41
CA VAL A 8 -1.36 -56.64 -1.90
C VAL A 8 -2.52 -55.65 -1.74
N PHE A 9 -3.65 -55.92 -2.41
CA PHE A 9 -4.95 -55.31 -2.10
C PHE A 9 -5.72 -56.27 -1.18
N ILE A 10 -6.46 -55.75 -0.21
CA ILE A 10 -7.53 -56.51 0.46
C ILE A 10 -8.80 -55.66 0.39
N VAL A 11 -9.77 -56.16 -0.38
CA VAL A 11 -11.16 -55.74 -0.33
C VAL A 11 -11.93 -56.84 0.39
N THR A 12 -12.69 -56.48 1.42
CA THR A 12 -13.68 -57.37 2.04
C THR A 12 -14.98 -56.59 2.19
N ALA A 13 -16.09 -57.21 1.82
CA ALA A 13 -17.44 -56.64 1.86
C ALA A 13 -18.44 -57.73 2.27
N LEU A 14 -19.72 -57.35 2.40
CA LEU A 14 -20.87 -58.18 2.82
C LEU A 14 -20.87 -58.51 4.34
N LEU A 15 -22.01 -58.71 5.02
CA LEU A 15 -23.40 -58.81 4.54
C LEU A 15 -24.43 -58.25 5.55
N ILE A 16 -25.63 -57.99 5.03
CA ILE A 16 -26.84 -57.41 5.60
C ILE A 16 -27.50 -58.30 6.68
N VAL A 17 -28.02 -57.68 7.74
CA VAL A 17 -29.22 -58.10 8.50
C VAL A 17 -30.12 -56.86 8.69
N SER A 18 -31.40 -57.01 9.06
CA SER A 18 -32.46 -56.01 8.79
C SER A 18 -33.60 -55.97 9.84
N CYS A 19 -34.55 -55.05 9.60
CA CYS A 19 -35.96 -55.00 10.04
C CYS A 19 -36.36 -54.41 11.41
N ASN A 20 -37.05 -53.26 11.30
CA ASN A 20 -38.34 -52.87 11.93
C ASN A 20 -38.49 -52.76 13.46
N ASN A 21 -38.99 -51.59 13.90
CA ASN A 21 -40.44 -51.43 14.10
C ASN A 21 -40.88 -49.96 13.97
N ASP A 22 -42.17 -49.76 13.72
CA ASP A 22 -42.82 -48.49 13.32
C ASP A 22 -43.70 -47.88 14.44
N ILE A 23 -44.34 -46.72 14.16
CA ILE A 23 -45.54 -46.15 14.84
C ILE A 23 -45.31 -45.60 16.26
N SER A 24 -45.74 -44.39 16.67
CA SER A 24 -46.35 -43.21 16.02
C SER A 24 -46.12 -41.96 16.95
N THR A 25 -46.76 -40.78 16.92
CA THR A 25 -48.02 -40.25 16.34
C THR A 25 -47.94 -38.71 16.16
N SER A 26 -49.03 -38.08 15.72
CA SER A 26 -49.29 -36.63 15.65
C SER A 26 -49.63 -35.98 17.00
N ASP A 27 -49.62 -34.65 17.06
CA ASP A 27 -50.86 -33.86 17.25
C ASP A 27 -50.68 -32.39 16.81
N ASP A 28 -51.74 -31.81 16.24
CA ASP A 28 -51.81 -30.40 15.81
C ASP A 28 -52.25 -29.47 16.95
N TYR A 29 -51.81 -28.21 16.91
CA TYR A 29 -52.50 -27.12 17.62
C TYR A 29 -52.49 -25.83 16.80
N LEU A 30 -53.66 -25.49 16.24
CA LEU A 30 -53.96 -24.15 15.76
C LEU A 30 -54.55 -23.32 16.90
N MET A 31 -54.03 -22.11 17.10
CA MET A 31 -54.73 -21.01 17.79
C MET A 31 -54.48 -19.72 17.02
N THR A 32 -55.55 -18.97 16.78
CA THR A 32 -55.48 -17.55 16.41
C THR A 32 -55.30 -16.70 17.66
N ASP A 33 -54.81 -15.47 17.53
CA ASP A 33 -55.63 -14.27 17.76
C ASP A 33 -54.82 -12.95 17.62
N ASP A 34 -55.57 -11.91 17.24
CA ASP A 34 -55.35 -10.46 17.30
C ASP A 34 -53.99 -9.78 16.98
N PHE A 35 -54.12 -8.80 16.08
CA PHE A 35 -53.22 -7.65 15.95
C PHE A 35 -53.28 -6.77 17.22
N SER A 36 -52.12 -6.51 17.83
CA SER A 36 -51.96 -5.41 18.81
C SER A 36 -50.66 -4.67 18.55
N SER A 37 -50.75 -3.38 18.25
CA SER A 37 -49.60 -2.54 17.93
C SER A 37 -48.87 -2.10 19.19
N SER A 38 -47.65 -2.58 19.40
CA SER A 38 -46.72 -2.05 20.39
C SER A 38 -45.40 -1.68 19.71
N SER A 39 -45.06 -0.39 19.74
CA SER A 39 -43.79 0.12 19.23
C SER A 39 -42.68 -0.17 20.23
N GLY A 40 -41.98 -1.30 20.06
CA GLY A 40 -40.76 -1.58 20.78
C GLY A 40 -39.62 -0.71 20.26
N GLU A 41 -39.09 0.17 21.11
CA GLU A 41 -37.81 0.85 20.84
C GLU A 41 -36.70 -0.20 20.84
N TYR A 42 -36.05 -0.38 19.69
CA TYR A 42 -34.75 -1.06 19.65
C TYR A 42 -33.72 -0.13 20.27
N PRO A 43 -32.98 -0.54 21.31
CA PRO A 43 -31.88 0.27 21.83
C PRO A 43 -30.83 0.45 20.74
N GLU A 44 -30.37 1.69 20.53
CA GLU A 44 -29.16 1.95 19.74
C GLU A 44 -27.94 1.38 20.49
N GLY A 45 -27.66 0.10 20.24
CA GLY A 45 -26.42 -0.55 20.65
C GLY A 45 -25.27 0.04 19.84
N GLY A 46 -24.76 1.18 20.27
CA GLY A 46 -23.60 1.82 19.64
C GLY A 46 -22.44 0.82 19.56
N GLN A 47 -21.97 0.54 18.33
CA GLN A 47 -20.76 -0.24 18.13
C GLN A 47 -19.62 0.48 18.84
N GLN A 48 -19.02 -0.20 19.82
CA GLN A 48 -17.82 0.28 20.48
C GLN A 48 -16.68 0.18 19.46
N GLU A 49 -16.16 1.33 18.99
CA GLU A 49 -15.06 1.38 18.00
C GLU A 49 -13.92 0.45 18.46
N GLN A 50 -13.57 -0.53 17.62
CA GLN A 50 -12.75 -1.68 17.99
C GLN A 50 -11.54 -1.82 17.06
N ALA A 51 -10.74 -0.76 17.01
CA ALA A 51 -9.44 -0.74 16.34
C ALA A 51 -8.43 -1.70 16.99
N GLY A 52 -7.41 -2.11 16.23
CA GLY A 52 -6.38 -3.07 16.62
C GLY A 52 -6.77 -4.54 16.39
N LEU A 53 -7.69 -4.80 15.45
CA LEU A 53 -8.16 -6.16 15.13
C LEU A 53 -7.60 -6.71 13.81
N ILE A 54 -7.38 -5.86 12.80
CA ILE A 54 -6.77 -6.29 11.53
C ILE A 54 -5.28 -6.58 11.79
N THR A 55 -4.76 -7.68 11.24
CA THR A 55 -3.34 -8.09 11.37
C THR A 55 -2.59 -7.97 10.06
N ALA A 56 -1.43 -7.31 10.05
CA ALA A 56 -0.66 -7.02 8.83
C ALA A 56 0.85 -7.28 9.01
N GLY A 57 1.57 -7.38 7.88
CA GLY A 57 3.03 -7.46 7.82
C GLY A 57 3.63 -6.32 6.98
N GLU A 58 4.89 -5.95 7.27
CA GLU A 58 5.69 -5.02 6.46
C GLU A 58 6.73 -5.80 5.64
N TRP A 59 6.93 -5.42 4.38
CA TRP A 59 8.14 -5.78 3.63
C TRP A 59 8.77 -4.56 2.94
N ASN A 60 10.09 -4.43 3.05
CA ASN A 60 10.84 -3.33 2.44
C ASN A 60 11.87 -3.85 1.42
N ASP A 61 11.52 -3.83 0.14
CA ASP A 61 12.38 -4.30 -0.96
C ASP A 61 13.64 -3.43 -1.15
N LEU A 62 13.61 -2.14 -0.79
CA LEU A 62 14.79 -1.26 -0.86
C LEU A 62 15.87 -1.63 0.17
N ALA A 63 15.47 -2.10 1.35
CA ALA A 63 16.35 -2.66 2.38
C ALA A 63 16.77 -4.11 2.09
N ASN A 64 15.94 -4.86 1.35
CA ASN A 64 16.18 -6.26 0.98
C ASN A 64 16.52 -6.40 -0.52
N TRP A 65 17.39 -5.53 -1.03
CA TRP A 65 17.60 -5.35 -2.47
C TRP A 65 18.02 -6.62 -3.22
N ASP A 66 18.89 -7.45 -2.61
CA ASP A 66 19.30 -8.72 -3.20
C ASP A 66 18.13 -9.72 -3.29
N PHE A 67 17.21 -9.72 -2.32
CA PHE A 67 15.99 -10.55 -2.40
C PHE A 67 15.10 -10.09 -3.55
N TRP A 68 14.83 -8.78 -3.65
CA TRP A 68 14.01 -8.20 -4.72
C TRP A 68 14.58 -8.50 -6.12
N ASN A 69 15.88 -8.32 -6.31
CA ASN A 69 16.54 -8.62 -7.58
C ASN A 69 16.50 -10.11 -7.91
N ASN A 70 16.75 -11.00 -6.94
CA ASN A 70 16.66 -12.45 -7.16
C ASN A 70 15.22 -12.92 -7.41
N LEU A 71 14.22 -12.23 -6.86
CA LEU A 71 12.80 -12.49 -7.09
C LEU A 71 12.40 -12.12 -8.53
N LEU A 72 12.74 -10.91 -8.99
CA LEU A 72 12.46 -10.43 -10.35
C LEU A 72 13.29 -11.12 -11.44
N ASN A 73 14.49 -11.63 -11.14
CA ASN A 73 15.27 -12.45 -12.07
C ASN A 73 14.96 -13.96 -11.92
N GLY A 74 14.05 -14.34 -11.02
CA GLY A 74 13.63 -15.71 -10.77
C GLY A 74 12.62 -16.23 -11.79
N GLN A 75 12.58 -17.55 -11.97
CA GLN A 75 11.70 -18.21 -12.97
C GLN A 75 10.20 -17.98 -12.71
N SER A 76 9.80 -17.74 -11.46
CA SER A 76 8.39 -17.61 -11.09
C SER A 76 7.77 -16.24 -11.38
N TYR A 77 8.58 -15.18 -11.45
CA TYR A 77 8.11 -13.78 -11.42
C TYR A 77 8.85 -12.82 -12.36
N SER A 78 9.68 -13.34 -13.28
CA SER A 78 10.45 -12.53 -14.24
C SER A 78 9.63 -11.90 -15.36
N ASP A 79 8.34 -12.20 -15.41
CA ASP A 79 7.34 -11.55 -16.25
C ASP A 79 6.79 -10.26 -15.63
N LYS A 80 6.77 -10.13 -14.29
CA LYS A 80 6.10 -9.04 -13.55
C LYS A 80 6.58 -7.64 -13.95
N SER A 81 7.90 -7.46 -14.12
CA SER A 81 8.48 -6.22 -14.63
C SER A 81 8.06 -5.90 -16.07
N ALA A 82 7.86 -6.90 -16.91
CA ALA A 82 7.46 -6.72 -18.31
C ALA A 82 5.94 -6.52 -18.46
N TYR A 83 5.14 -7.10 -17.56
CA TYR A 83 3.69 -6.93 -17.50
C TYR A 83 3.32 -5.46 -17.19
N TRP A 84 3.78 -4.94 -16.05
CA TRP A 84 3.52 -3.54 -15.68
C TRP A 84 4.45 -2.52 -16.35
N SER A 85 5.50 -2.97 -17.03
CA SER A 85 6.59 -2.12 -17.55
C SER A 85 7.25 -1.27 -16.45
N PHE A 86 7.73 -1.94 -15.40
CA PHE A 86 8.56 -1.38 -14.32
C PHE A 86 9.87 -2.18 -14.22
N TYR A 87 10.97 -1.56 -14.61
CA TYR A 87 12.31 -2.16 -14.74
C TYR A 87 13.24 -1.54 -13.70
N THR A 88 13.30 -2.14 -12.50
CA THR A 88 14.02 -1.59 -11.34
C THR A 88 15.53 -1.87 -11.39
N ASN A 89 16.11 -2.05 -12.58
CA ASN A 89 17.48 -2.52 -12.77
C ASN A 89 18.52 -1.47 -12.36
N ASN A 90 18.36 -0.23 -12.81
CA ASN A 90 19.37 0.83 -12.61
C ASN A 90 18.99 1.74 -11.42
N ARG A 91 19.02 1.17 -10.20
CA ARG A 91 18.83 1.92 -8.94
C ARG A 91 20.05 2.81 -8.66
N VAL A 92 19.81 4.04 -8.21
CA VAL A 92 20.85 4.97 -7.72
C VAL A 92 20.42 5.54 -6.37
N SER A 93 21.16 5.22 -5.31
CA SER A 93 20.89 5.71 -3.95
C SER A 93 21.85 6.85 -3.58
N VAL A 94 21.30 7.95 -3.08
CA VAL A 94 22.03 9.15 -2.68
C VAL A 94 21.72 9.49 -1.23
N GLN A 95 22.75 9.52 -0.39
CA GLN A 95 22.68 10.04 0.98
C GLN A 95 23.18 11.48 1.01
N VAL A 96 22.32 12.42 1.41
CA VAL A 96 22.67 13.83 1.61
C VAL A 96 22.72 14.17 3.10
N LYS A 97 23.78 14.85 3.51
CA LYS A 97 24.03 15.28 4.90
C LYS A 97 24.26 16.78 5.02
N GLN A 98 24.06 17.29 6.23
CA GLN A 98 24.39 18.65 6.64
C GLN A 98 24.96 18.63 8.06
N ASN A 99 26.18 19.14 8.24
CA ASN A 99 26.97 18.97 9.47
C ASN A 99 27.01 17.51 9.95
N SER A 100 27.21 16.56 9.02
CA SER A 100 27.18 15.10 9.22
C SER A 100 25.82 14.48 9.65
N ASN A 101 24.79 15.28 9.86
CA ASN A 101 23.41 14.81 10.14
C ASN A 101 22.63 14.64 8.83
N PRO A 102 21.55 13.85 8.78
CA PRO A 102 20.64 13.81 7.63
C PRO A 102 20.18 15.20 7.16
N ALA A 103 20.23 15.44 5.84
CA ALA A 103 19.61 16.59 5.22
C ALA A 103 18.27 16.17 4.59
N VAL A 104 17.16 16.71 5.12
CA VAL A 104 15.79 16.22 4.88
C VAL A 104 15.02 17.13 3.92
N ASN A 105 14.19 16.56 3.05
CA ASN A 105 13.41 17.25 2.01
C ASN A 105 14.27 17.98 0.95
N VAL A 106 15.54 17.59 0.81
CA VAL A 106 16.49 18.09 -0.22
C VAL A 106 16.08 17.54 -1.58
N THR A 107 15.91 18.37 -2.60
CA THR A 107 15.64 17.87 -3.96
C THR A 107 16.91 17.26 -4.57
N VAL A 108 16.82 16.02 -5.03
CA VAL A 108 17.89 15.26 -5.70
C VAL A 108 17.39 14.84 -7.08
N ALA A 109 18.19 15.05 -8.13
CA ALA A 109 17.80 14.69 -9.49
C ALA A 109 18.97 14.13 -10.31
N ILE A 110 18.66 13.20 -11.21
CA ILE A 110 19.56 12.68 -12.24
C ILE A 110 19.10 13.23 -13.60
N LYS A 111 20.04 13.80 -14.36
CA LYS A 111 19.77 14.33 -15.69
C LYS A 111 20.71 13.75 -16.74
N LYS A 112 20.23 13.66 -17.98
CA LYS A 112 21.02 13.35 -19.19
C LYS A 112 20.71 14.43 -20.22
N ASN A 113 21.73 15.08 -20.77
CA ASN A 113 21.59 16.19 -21.73
C ASN A 113 20.62 17.33 -21.30
N GLN A 114 20.57 17.64 -19.99
CA GLN A 114 19.61 18.55 -19.31
C GLN A 114 18.19 18.00 -19.05
N ASP A 115 17.77 16.90 -19.67
CA ASP A 115 16.47 16.28 -19.41
C ASP A 115 16.44 15.56 -18.05
N VAL A 116 15.33 15.70 -17.32
CA VAL A 116 15.16 15.10 -15.98
C VAL A 116 14.70 13.65 -16.09
N ILE A 117 15.65 12.74 -15.93
CA ILE A 117 15.45 11.29 -15.95
C ILE A 117 14.68 10.86 -14.70
N TRP A 118 15.18 11.25 -13.53
CA TRP A 118 14.48 11.09 -12.26
C TRP A 118 14.76 12.27 -11.34
N GLU A 119 13.80 12.60 -10.50
CA GLU A 119 13.90 13.64 -9.47
C GLU A 119 13.06 13.21 -8.28
N THR A 120 13.58 13.39 -7.08
CA THR A 120 12.94 13.02 -5.83
C THR A 120 13.40 13.94 -4.69
N LYS A 121 12.96 13.66 -3.45
CA LYS A 121 13.41 14.38 -2.26
C LYS A 121 13.98 13.42 -1.22
N THR A 122 14.99 13.85 -0.47
CA THR A 122 15.52 13.06 0.64
C THR A 122 14.50 12.93 1.78
N ASP A 123 14.48 11.75 2.40
CA ASP A 123 13.69 11.51 3.60
C ASP A 123 14.41 11.92 4.90
N ASN A 124 13.84 11.54 6.05
CA ASN A 124 14.38 11.84 7.37
C ASN A 124 15.73 11.16 7.67
N PHE A 125 16.13 10.12 6.92
CA PHE A 125 17.47 9.52 6.97
C PHE A 125 18.45 10.17 5.98
N GLY A 126 17.99 11.19 5.24
CA GLY A 126 18.77 11.88 4.21
C GLY A 126 18.89 11.06 2.92
N ILE A 127 18.08 10.01 2.75
CA ILE A 127 18.16 9.09 1.60
C ILE A 127 17.19 9.53 0.50
N ALA A 128 17.71 9.62 -0.71
CA ALA A 128 16.97 9.74 -1.96
C ALA A 128 17.26 8.52 -2.84
N GLU A 129 16.20 7.85 -3.31
CA GLU A 129 16.29 6.71 -4.24
C GLU A 129 15.82 7.13 -5.62
N LEU A 130 16.67 6.93 -6.62
CA LEU A 130 16.47 7.39 -7.99
C LEU A 130 16.67 6.24 -8.98
N TRP A 131 16.09 6.40 -10.17
CA TRP A 131 16.00 5.33 -11.16
C TRP A 131 16.38 5.82 -12.55
N ILE A 132 17.19 5.06 -13.26
CA ILE A 132 17.49 5.32 -14.67
C ILE A 132 16.76 4.27 -15.51
N GLY A 133 15.86 4.71 -16.40
CA GLY A 133 15.10 3.80 -17.26
C GLY A 133 14.02 2.98 -16.55
N LEU A 134 13.42 3.48 -15.45
CA LEU A 134 12.43 2.72 -14.65
C LEU A 134 11.25 2.17 -15.48
N PHE A 135 10.89 2.82 -16.58
CA PHE A 135 9.78 2.43 -17.46
C PHE A 135 10.28 1.93 -18.82
N ASP A 136 11.59 1.90 -19.01
CA ASP A 136 12.26 1.56 -20.26
C ASP A 136 12.85 0.15 -20.15
N LYS A 137 12.58 -0.71 -21.14
CA LYS A 137 13.06 -2.10 -21.14
C LYS A 137 14.57 -2.24 -21.38
N GLU A 138 15.29 -1.14 -21.57
CA GLU A 138 16.72 -1.15 -21.93
C GLU A 138 17.60 -1.48 -20.71
N THR A 139 18.16 -2.69 -20.68
CA THR A 139 18.87 -3.26 -19.53
C THR A 139 20.33 -2.80 -19.39
N THR A 140 20.77 -1.81 -20.17
CA THR A 140 22.17 -1.36 -20.19
C THR A 140 22.26 0.15 -20.38
N ILE A 141 22.90 0.83 -19.42
CA ILE A 141 23.16 2.27 -19.47
C ILE A 141 24.67 2.54 -19.38
N ASP A 142 25.12 3.66 -19.94
CA ASP A 142 26.41 4.26 -19.57
C ASP A 142 26.14 5.35 -18.54
N VAL A 143 26.54 5.12 -17.28
CA VAL A 143 26.35 6.09 -16.19
C VAL A 143 27.09 7.42 -16.42
N ALA A 144 28.09 7.46 -17.31
CA ALA A 144 28.82 8.68 -17.65
C ALA A 144 27.99 9.68 -18.48
N ASP A 145 26.89 9.25 -19.13
CA ASP A 145 25.93 10.14 -19.79
C ASP A 145 25.09 10.96 -18.79
N TYR A 146 25.13 10.61 -17.50
CA TYR A 146 24.24 11.11 -16.47
C TYR A 146 24.97 12.00 -15.47
N SER A 147 24.30 13.05 -15.01
CA SER A 147 24.82 14.02 -14.04
C SER A 147 23.87 14.16 -12.85
N LEU A 148 24.45 14.20 -11.65
CA LEU A 148 23.73 14.36 -10.40
C LEU A 148 23.52 15.85 -10.08
N PHE A 149 22.31 16.20 -9.63
CA PHE A 149 21.91 17.53 -9.22
C PHE A 149 21.33 17.50 -7.81
N ILE A 150 21.71 18.49 -7.00
CA ILE A 150 21.25 18.70 -5.63
C ILE A 150 20.71 20.13 -5.55
N ASN A 151 19.43 20.29 -5.19
CA ASN A 151 18.70 21.58 -5.22
C ASN A 151 18.89 22.34 -6.54
N ASN A 152 18.77 21.63 -7.67
CA ASN A 152 18.96 22.11 -9.04
C ASN A 152 20.38 22.60 -9.39
N GLN A 153 21.37 22.45 -8.50
CA GLN A 153 22.79 22.66 -8.80
C GLN A 153 23.47 21.33 -9.14
N GLN A 154 24.25 21.28 -10.23
CA GLN A 154 25.03 20.09 -10.57
C GLN A 154 26.16 19.90 -9.56
N VAL A 155 26.43 18.66 -9.16
CA VAL A 155 27.58 18.30 -8.32
C VAL A 155 28.65 17.56 -9.11
N ASP A 156 29.91 17.78 -8.78
CA ASP A 156 31.09 17.15 -9.40
C ASP A 156 31.33 15.73 -8.83
N THR A 157 30.26 14.95 -8.74
CA THR A 157 30.25 13.58 -8.21
C THR A 157 29.62 12.66 -9.25
N PRO A 158 30.37 11.70 -9.81
CA PRO A 158 29.85 10.79 -10.82
C PRO A 158 28.62 10.02 -10.35
N VAL A 159 27.67 9.81 -11.28
CA VAL A 159 26.57 8.86 -11.10
C VAL A 159 27.13 7.44 -11.16
N LYS A 160 26.60 6.55 -10.31
CA LYS A 160 26.91 5.13 -10.25
C LYS A 160 25.68 4.35 -9.77
N CYS A 161 25.61 3.06 -10.08
CA CYS A 161 24.48 2.21 -9.68
C CYS A 161 24.61 1.77 -8.20
N PHE A 162 23.53 1.26 -7.62
CA PHE A 162 23.48 0.88 -6.20
C PHE A 162 24.46 -0.25 -5.83
N GLU A 163 24.76 -1.16 -6.76
CA GLU A 163 25.78 -2.21 -6.64
C GLU A 163 27.21 -1.65 -6.49
N ASP A 164 27.50 -0.46 -7.04
CA ASP A 164 28.73 0.30 -6.79
C ASP A 164 28.68 1.09 -5.45
N GLY A 165 27.61 0.89 -4.67
CA GLY A 165 27.34 1.50 -3.38
C GLY A 165 26.71 2.89 -3.45
N ILE A 166 26.26 3.38 -2.29
CA ILE A 166 25.59 4.68 -2.13
C ILE A 166 26.51 5.86 -2.53
N ILE A 167 25.93 6.92 -3.10
CA ILE A 167 26.59 8.22 -3.32
C ILE A 167 26.40 9.09 -2.07
N SER A 168 27.46 9.65 -1.51
CA SER A 168 27.37 10.52 -0.32
C SER A 168 27.69 11.98 -0.66
N ILE A 169 26.80 12.90 -0.30
CA ILE A 169 26.94 14.36 -0.49
C ILE A 169 26.83 15.06 0.87
N GLU A 170 27.73 16.00 1.16
CA GLU A 170 27.64 16.90 2.32
C GLU A 170 27.29 18.32 1.82
N LEU A 171 26.27 18.95 2.41
CA LEU A 171 25.84 20.30 2.04
C LEU A 171 26.71 21.37 2.72
N ASN A 172 27.14 22.35 1.91
CA ASN A 172 27.88 23.52 2.40
C ASN A 172 27.00 24.53 3.18
N SER A 173 25.70 24.27 3.32
CA SER A 173 24.75 25.13 4.02
C SER A 173 23.65 24.31 4.71
N ILE A 174 23.25 24.75 5.90
CA ILE A 174 22.15 24.14 6.66
C ILE A 174 20.82 24.54 6.02
N GLN A 175 19.99 23.54 5.72
CA GLN A 175 18.60 23.71 5.36
C GLN A 175 17.70 23.48 6.57
N ASN A 176 16.83 24.45 6.85
CA ASN A 176 15.82 24.34 7.90
C ASN A 176 14.72 23.39 7.46
N THR A 177 14.65 22.21 8.09
CA THR A 177 13.54 21.28 7.92
C THR A 177 12.28 21.81 8.62
N SER A 178 11.11 21.59 8.03
CA SER A 178 9.82 21.86 8.68
C SER A 178 9.48 20.78 9.72
N ASN A 179 8.53 21.05 10.61
CA ASN A 179 7.89 20.03 11.43
C ASN A 179 6.60 19.46 10.77
N LYS A 180 6.22 19.96 9.59
CA LYS A 180 5.01 19.54 8.88
C LYS A 180 5.16 18.13 8.30
N VAL A 181 4.19 17.28 8.62
CA VAL A 181 4.03 15.92 8.07
C VAL A 181 2.66 15.84 7.42
N GLU A 182 2.62 15.42 6.16
CA GLU A 182 1.38 15.26 5.40
C GLU A 182 1.09 13.77 5.19
N LEU A 183 -0.08 13.33 5.66
CA LEU A 183 -0.57 11.96 5.57
C LEU A 183 -1.82 11.93 4.68
N SER A 184 -1.84 11.07 3.68
CA SER A 184 -3.02 10.79 2.87
C SER A 184 -3.37 9.32 2.95
N PHE A 185 -4.66 9.01 3.10
CA PHE A 185 -5.18 7.65 3.04
C PHE A 185 -6.06 7.56 1.79
N ILE A 186 -5.58 6.81 0.79
CA ILE A 186 -6.28 6.49 -0.45
C ILE A 186 -6.94 5.13 -0.22
N VAL A 187 -8.25 5.08 -0.14
CA VAL A 187 -9.03 3.94 0.36
C VAL A 187 -9.99 3.47 -0.72
N ASP A 188 -9.90 2.18 -1.06
CA ASP A 188 -10.90 1.48 -1.84
C ASP A 188 -12.21 1.34 -1.05
N ALA A 189 -13.34 1.69 -1.67
CA ALA A 189 -14.68 1.62 -1.07
C ALA A 189 -15.74 1.11 -2.05
N THR A 190 -15.30 0.20 -2.93
CA THR A 190 -16.10 -0.70 -3.76
C THR A 190 -16.90 -1.68 -2.90
N GLY A 191 -17.71 -2.54 -3.53
CA GLY A 191 -18.50 -3.54 -2.81
C GLY A 191 -17.70 -4.70 -2.20
N SER A 192 -16.52 -5.04 -2.74
CA SER A 192 -15.71 -6.18 -2.28
C SER A 192 -15.02 -5.91 -0.95
N MET A 193 -14.55 -4.69 -0.72
CA MET A 193 -14.03 -4.20 0.57
C MET A 193 -15.04 -4.22 1.74
N GLY A 194 -16.30 -4.61 1.52
CA GLY A 194 -17.41 -4.42 2.47
C GLY A 194 -17.37 -5.23 3.76
N ASP A 195 -16.52 -6.25 3.85
CA ASP A 195 -16.26 -7.03 5.06
C ASP A 195 -15.11 -6.46 5.91
N GLU A 196 -14.11 -5.83 5.29
CA GLU A 196 -12.96 -5.23 5.95
C GLU A 196 -13.12 -3.73 6.25
N LEU A 197 -13.85 -2.97 5.43
CA LEU A 197 -13.80 -1.50 5.42
C LEU A 197 -14.18 -0.85 6.76
N GLU A 198 -15.15 -1.37 7.52
CA GLU A 198 -15.51 -0.77 8.81
C GLU A 198 -14.42 -0.99 9.88
N PHE A 199 -13.78 -2.15 9.90
CA PHE A 199 -12.59 -2.39 10.74
C PHE A 199 -11.43 -1.50 10.29
N LEU A 200 -11.25 -1.32 8.98
CA LEU A 200 -10.23 -0.46 8.42
C LEU A 200 -10.46 1.02 8.76
N LYS A 201 -11.72 1.48 8.73
CA LYS A 201 -12.12 2.81 9.19
C LYS A 201 -11.78 3.01 10.67
N ASP A 202 -12.05 2.02 11.53
CA ASP A 202 -11.65 2.05 12.95
C ASP A 202 -10.12 2.13 13.13
N ASP A 203 -9.35 1.32 12.39
CA ASP A 203 -7.89 1.39 12.44
C ASP A 203 -7.34 2.73 11.92
N LEU A 204 -7.86 3.27 10.82
CA LEU A 204 -7.46 4.58 10.30
C LEU A 204 -7.78 5.71 11.30
N LYS A 205 -8.96 5.67 11.96
CA LYS A 205 -9.30 6.60 13.04
C LYS A 205 -8.31 6.50 14.21
N SER A 206 -7.96 5.28 14.62
CA SER A 206 -6.98 5.00 15.67
C SER A 206 -5.59 5.55 15.33
N VAL A 207 -5.09 5.27 14.12
CA VAL A 207 -3.78 5.76 13.61
C VAL A 207 -3.72 7.29 13.65
N ILE A 208 -4.74 7.98 13.12
CA ILE A 208 -4.80 9.45 13.05
C ILE A 208 -4.75 10.06 14.45
N GLN A 209 -5.54 9.53 15.39
CA GLN A 209 -5.56 10.01 16.78
C GLN A 209 -4.22 9.74 17.49
N ARG A 210 -3.67 8.54 17.35
CA ARG A 210 -2.42 8.12 17.99
C ARG A 210 -1.23 8.93 17.51
N VAL A 211 -0.99 9.03 16.20
CA VAL A 211 0.11 9.84 15.65
C VAL A 211 0.03 11.28 16.13
N LYS A 212 -1.16 11.87 16.22
CA LYS A 212 -1.35 13.24 16.69
C LYS A 212 -1.05 13.42 18.18
N ASN A 213 -1.37 12.42 19.00
CA ASN A 213 -1.13 12.43 20.45
C ASN A 213 0.33 12.09 20.81
N GLU A 214 0.95 11.17 20.08
CA GLU A 214 2.33 10.70 20.30
C GLU A 214 3.37 11.74 19.85
N ASN A 215 3.10 12.52 18.79
CA ASN A 215 4.07 13.44 18.18
C ASN A 215 3.73 14.92 18.43
N SER A 216 3.79 15.36 19.69
CA SER A 216 3.46 16.73 20.11
C SER A 216 4.31 17.85 19.49
N THR A 217 5.45 17.53 18.88
CA THR A 217 6.33 18.47 18.16
C THR A 217 6.05 18.57 16.67
N LEU A 218 5.21 17.70 16.10
CA LEU A 218 4.98 17.59 14.66
C LEU A 218 3.64 18.22 14.23
N ASP A 219 3.71 18.99 13.16
CA ASP A 219 2.54 19.55 12.49
C ASP A 219 1.94 18.50 11.57
N ILE A 220 1.25 17.52 12.16
CA ILE A 220 0.51 16.48 11.44
C ILE A 220 -0.69 17.10 10.72
N PHE A 221 -0.72 16.93 9.39
CA PHE A 221 -1.86 17.21 8.52
C PHE A 221 -2.33 15.90 7.88
N THR A 222 -3.65 15.73 7.77
CA THR A 222 -4.29 14.53 7.23
C THR A 222 -5.20 14.89 6.06
N SER A 223 -5.32 13.97 5.11
CA SER A 223 -6.27 14.00 3.98
C SER A 223 -6.74 12.58 3.69
N THR A 224 -7.82 12.45 2.94
CA THR A 224 -8.36 11.17 2.50
C THR A 224 -8.82 11.25 1.07
N VAL A 225 -8.65 10.16 0.32
CA VAL A 225 -9.22 9.93 -1.01
C VAL A 225 -9.96 8.61 -0.91
N PHE A 226 -11.25 8.58 -1.22
CA PHE A 226 -12.05 7.35 -1.27
C PHE A 226 -12.49 7.15 -2.71
N TYR A 227 -12.36 5.93 -3.23
CA TYR A 227 -12.65 5.63 -4.64
C TYR A 227 -13.49 4.36 -4.83
N ARG A 228 -14.04 4.25 -6.03
CA ARG A 228 -14.79 3.12 -6.62
C ARG A 228 -14.63 3.17 -8.15
N ASP A 229 -15.33 2.33 -8.90
CA ASP A 229 -15.10 2.21 -10.35
C ASP A 229 -15.80 3.25 -11.25
N GLU A 230 -15.43 3.22 -12.53
CA GLU A 230 -16.03 3.97 -13.62
C GLU A 230 -17.48 3.53 -13.91
N GLY A 231 -18.45 4.33 -13.45
CA GLY A 231 -19.88 4.10 -13.65
C GLY A 231 -20.67 4.09 -12.34
N ASP A 232 -19.97 4.02 -11.21
CA ASP A 232 -20.56 4.10 -9.88
C ASP A 232 -21.16 5.48 -9.53
N ALA A 233 -21.83 5.53 -8.38
CA ALA A 233 -22.33 6.78 -7.78
C ALA A 233 -21.25 7.86 -7.61
N TYR A 234 -19.97 7.47 -7.55
CA TYR A 234 -18.79 8.34 -7.67
C TYR A 234 -17.55 7.48 -7.95
N VAL A 235 -16.64 7.93 -8.83
CA VAL A 235 -15.33 7.30 -9.00
C VAL A 235 -14.37 7.73 -7.88
N VAL A 236 -14.35 9.02 -7.52
CA VAL A 236 -13.50 9.54 -6.42
C VAL A 236 -14.21 10.64 -5.61
N LYS A 237 -14.10 10.56 -4.28
CA LYS A 237 -14.30 11.65 -3.31
C LYS A 237 -12.99 11.91 -2.57
N HIS A 238 -12.75 13.13 -2.10
CA HIS A 238 -11.58 13.43 -1.27
C HIS A 238 -11.81 14.57 -0.27
N SER A 239 -11.01 14.58 0.80
CA SER A 239 -10.83 15.70 1.71
C SER A 239 -9.47 16.36 1.47
N ASN A 240 -9.39 17.68 1.64
CA ASN A 240 -8.12 18.42 1.54
C ASN A 240 -7.32 18.33 2.84
N PHE A 241 -6.00 18.55 2.77
CA PHE A 241 -5.12 18.52 3.94
C PHE A 241 -5.57 19.47 5.05
N THR A 242 -5.85 18.90 6.22
CA THR A 242 -6.24 19.62 7.45
C THR A 242 -5.47 19.12 8.66
N ASN A 243 -5.19 20.01 9.61
CA ASN A 243 -4.64 19.67 10.93
C ASN A 243 -5.73 19.51 12.01
N ASP A 244 -6.99 19.83 11.70
CA ASP A 244 -8.14 19.36 12.47
C ASP A 244 -8.45 17.91 12.07
N ILE A 245 -8.04 16.97 12.92
CA ILE A 245 -8.34 15.55 12.73
C ILE A 245 -9.85 15.28 12.73
N SER A 246 -10.67 16.08 13.44
CA SER A 246 -12.11 15.88 13.56
C SER A 246 -12.80 15.90 12.20
N SER A 247 -12.43 16.85 11.34
CA SER A 247 -12.90 16.94 9.96
C SER A 247 -12.55 15.69 9.13
N THR A 248 -11.34 15.14 9.30
CA THR A 248 -10.91 13.92 8.60
C THR A 248 -11.66 12.68 9.11
N LEU A 249 -11.76 12.51 10.43
CA LEU A 249 -12.50 11.40 11.07
C LEU A 249 -13.98 11.41 10.66
N ASN A 250 -14.60 12.61 10.63
CA ASN A 250 -15.97 12.78 10.15
C ASN A 250 -16.15 12.44 8.66
N PHE A 251 -15.15 12.75 7.82
CA PHE A 251 -15.17 12.36 6.40
C PHE A 251 -15.08 10.84 6.24
N ILE A 252 -14.18 10.17 6.98
CA ILE A 252 -14.01 8.71 6.99
C ILE A 252 -15.33 8.02 7.40
N ASN A 253 -15.96 8.49 8.48
CA ASN A 253 -17.22 7.94 8.98
C ASN A 253 -18.41 8.07 7.99
N GLN A 254 -18.33 8.96 7.00
CA GLN A 254 -19.37 9.16 5.97
C GLN A 254 -19.22 8.27 4.73
N GLN A 255 -18.18 7.44 4.63
CA GLN A 255 -17.98 6.54 3.49
C GLN A 255 -18.37 5.10 3.82
N SER A 256 -18.79 4.35 2.80
CA SER A 256 -19.18 2.95 2.89
C SER A 256 -18.86 2.19 1.60
N ALA A 257 -18.58 0.90 1.74
CA ALA A 257 -18.42 -0.05 0.66
C ALA A 257 -19.75 -0.25 -0.07
N ASP A 258 -19.73 -0.10 -1.40
CA ASP A 258 -20.84 -0.35 -2.34
C ASP A 258 -20.32 -0.03 -3.76
N GLY A 259 -20.99 -0.46 -4.83
CA GLY A 259 -20.45 -0.34 -6.19
C GLY A 259 -19.41 -1.40 -6.55
N GLY A 260 -18.59 -1.11 -7.58
CA GLY A 260 -17.76 -2.09 -8.29
C GLY A 260 -18.60 -3.11 -9.06
N GLY A 261 -17.97 -4.20 -9.52
CA GLY A 261 -18.71 -5.32 -10.13
C GLY A 261 -17.86 -6.28 -10.96
N ASP A 262 -16.72 -5.81 -11.47
CA ASP A 262 -15.63 -6.62 -11.97
C ASP A 262 -14.33 -6.40 -11.18
N PHE A 263 -13.26 -7.04 -11.62
CA PHE A 263 -11.91 -6.95 -11.05
C PHE A 263 -11.02 -6.69 -12.27
N PRO A 264 -10.96 -5.42 -12.68
CA PRO A 264 -10.17 -4.39 -12.00
C PRO A 264 -10.99 -3.18 -11.53
N GLU A 265 -10.32 -2.21 -10.89
CA GLU A 265 -10.92 -1.02 -10.28
C GLU A 265 -10.20 0.29 -10.68
N ALA A 266 -10.75 1.47 -10.34
CA ALA A 266 -10.26 2.79 -10.80
C ALA A 266 -9.05 3.38 -10.03
N VAL A 267 -8.08 2.53 -9.67
CA VAL A 267 -6.92 2.88 -8.82
C VAL A 267 -6.06 4.03 -9.39
N ASP A 268 -5.97 4.20 -10.72
CA ASP A 268 -5.19 5.30 -11.33
C ASP A 268 -5.90 6.66 -11.23
N THR A 269 -7.23 6.70 -11.32
CA THR A 269 -8.02 7.91 -11.03
C THR A 269 -7.89 8.32 -9.55
N ALA A 270 -7.87 7.35 -8.63
CA ALA A 270 -7.62 7.58 -7.21
C ALA A 270 -6.20 8.13 -6.94
N LEU A 271 -5.17 7.51 -7.52
CA LEU A 271 -3.79 8.00 -7.45
C LEU A 271 -3.62 9.37 -8.10
N ASN A 272 -4.34 9.68 -9.19
CA ASN A 272 -4.32 11.01 -9.80
C ASN A 272 -4.90 12.07 -8.87
N ALA A 273 -6.02 11.78 -8.20
CA ALA A 273 -6.57 12.68 -7.19
C ALA A 273 -5.58 12.89 -6.03
N ALA A 274 -5.00 11.81 -5.51
CA ALA A 274 -4.03 11.87 -4.42
C ALA A 274 -2.74 12.61 -4.79
N VAL A 275 -2.15 12.36 -5.96
CA VAL A 275 -0.85 12.94 -6.34
C VAL A 275 -0.99 14.35 -6.93
N ASN A 276 -2.02 14.63 -7.74
CA ASN A 276 -2.15 15.91 -8.45
C ASN A 276 -3.16 16.88 -7.83
N ASN A 277 -4.33 16.40 -7.37
CA ASN A 277 -5.38 17.29 -6.87
C ASN A 277 -5.16 17.73 -5.42
N LEU A 278 -4.65 16.83 -4.55
CA LEU A 278 -4.26 17.22 -3.19
C LEU A 278 -3.07 18.19 -3.20
N GLN A 279 -3.21 19.26 -2.43
CA GLN A 279 -2.22 20.34 -2.35
C GLN A 279 -1.14 20.04 -1.29
N TRP A 280 -0.30 19.05 -1.57
CA TRP A 280 0.92 18.74 -0.81
C TRP A 280 1.86 19.95 -0.76
N SER A 281 2.52 20.18 0.38
CA SER A 281 3.39 21.34 0.57
C SER A 281 4.85 21.03 0.22
N ASP A 282 5.50 21.87 -0.58
CA ASP A 282 6.90 21.68 -1.01
C ASP A 282 7.91 21.67 0.16
N ASN A 283 7.54 22.23 1.31
CA ASN A 283 8.37 22.32 2.51
C ASN A 283 8.04 21.30 3.62
N SER A 284 7.06 20.40 3.44
CA SER A 284 6.82 19.30 4.39
C SER A 284 8.07 18.46 4.59
N LYS A 285 8.34 18.06 5.84
CA LYS A 285 9.43 17.13 6.19
C LYS A 285 9.25 15.78 5.50
N THR A 286 8.02 15.29 5.59
CA THR A 286 7.62 13.94 5.19
C THR A 286 6.21 14.00 4.60
N ARG A 287 6.01 13.25 3.51
CA ARG A 287 4.74 13.08 2.81
C ARG A 287 4.53 11.58 2.62
N ILE A 288 3.44 11.04 3.16
CA ILE A 288 3.10 9.62 3.05
C ILE A 288 1.69 9.51 2.48
N ALA A 289 1.54 8.74 1.41
CA ALA A 289 0.26 8.34 0.89
C ALA A 289 0.12 6.82 1.06
N PHE A 290 -0.76 6.41 1.97
CA PHE A 290 -1.16 5.02 2.09
C PHE A 290 -2.19 4.70 1.00
N LEU A 291 -2.02 3.58 0.29
CA LEU A 291 -2.95 3.11 -0.74
C LEU A 291 -3.53 1.77 -0.31
N LEU A 292 -4.79 1.76 0.10
CA LEU A 292 -5.45 0.62 0.73
C LEU A 292 -6.48 0.05 -0.24
N LEU A 293 -6.28 -1.19 -0.69
CA LEU A 293 -6.99 -1.79 -1.83
C LEU A 293 -7.00 -3.33 -1.83
N ASP A 294 -8.03 -3.90 -2.45
CA ASP A 294 -8.24 -5.33 -2.72
C ASP A 294 -8.13 -5.70 -4.22
N ALA A 295 -8.17 -4.71 -5.12
CA ALA A 295 -8.15 -4.92 -6.58
C ALA A 295 -7.06 -4.14 -7.35
N PRO A 296 -6.63 -4.62 -8.54
CA PRO A 296 -5.69 -3.91 -9.41
C PRO A 296 -6.34 -2.78 -10.24
N PRO A 297 -5.55 -1.81 -10.74
CA PRO A 297 -5.99 -0.92 -11.81
C PRO A 297 -6.29 -1.67 -13.11
N HIS A 298 -7.21 -1.12 -13.90
CA HIS A 298 -7.55 -1.59 -15.23
C HIS A 298 -6.33 -1.72 -16.17
N TYR A 299 -6.03 -2.94 -16.61
CA TYR A 299 -4.84 -3.25 -17.41
C TYR A 299 -4.97 -2.76 -18.87
N THR A 300 -4.60 -1.51 -19.12
CA THR A 300 -4.51 -0.92 -20.47
C THR A 300 -3.24 -0.10 -20.64
N ASN A 301 -2.73 0.01 -21.87
CA ASN A 301 -1.57 0.86 -22.18
C ASN A 301 -1.76 2.33 -21.75
N GLN A 302 -2.99 2.84 -21.78
CA GLN A 302 -3.29 4.20 -21.32
C GLN A 302 -3.08 4.31 -19.80
N ILE A 303 -3.62 3.36 -19.03
CA ILE A 303 -3.57 3.38 -17.57
C ILE A 303 -2.16 3.06 -17.06
N ILE A 304 -1.43 2.14 -17.70
CA ILE A 304 0.00 1.91 -17.41
C ILE A 304 0.79 3.23 -17.58
N ASN A 305 0.59 3.95 -18.69
CA ASN A 305 1.21 5.26 -18.89
C ASN A 305 0.76 6.31 -17.85
N THR A 306 -0.51 6.32 -17.44
CA THR A 306 -1.00 7.18 -16.34
C THR A 306 -0.25 6.88 -15.04
N LEU A 307 -0.22 5.61 -14.63
CA LEU A 307 0.45 5.15 -13.40
C LEU A 307 1.95 5.50 -13.41
N GLN A 308 2.68 5.20 -14.49
CA GLN A 308 4.10 5.56 -14.62
C GLN A 308 4.34 7.07 -14.42
N ASN A 309 3.50 7.92 -15.03
CA ASN A 309 3.58 9.38 -14.85
C ASN A 309 3.25 9.80 -13.40
N LEU A 310 2.24 9.19 -12.77
CA LEU A 310 1.86 9.46 -11.38
C LEU A 310 2.94 9.03 -10.39
N ILE A 311 3.59 7.88 -10.59
CA ILE A 311 4.69 7.41 -9.75
C ILE A 311 5.92 8.32 -9.88
N LYS A 312 6.29 8.72 -11.11
CA LYS A 312 7.36 9.72 -11.31
C LYS A 312 6.99 11.06 -10.66
N LYS A 313 5.70 11.45 -10.66
CA LYS A 313 5.24 12.69 -10.03
C LYS A 313 5.17 12.62 -8.50
N ALA A 314 4.81 11.48 -7.94
CA ALA A 314 4.85 11.22 -6.51
C ALA A 314 6.29 11.30 -5.98
N SER A 315 7.23 10.64 -6.66
CA SER A 315 8.65 10.70 -6.32
C SER A 315 9.18 12.13 -6.40
N GLN A 316 8.90 12.89 -7.48
CA GLN A 316 9.25 14.33 -7.60
C GLN A 316 8.75 15.18 -6.41
N LYS A 317 7.51 14.96 -5.96
CA LYS A 317 6.93 15.65 -4.80
C LYS A 317 7.52 15.17 -3.46
N GLY A 318 8.32 14.09 -3.44
CA GLY A 318 8.80 13.46 -2.23
C GLY A 318 7.69 12.79 -1.42
N ILE A 319 6.67 12.24 -2.11
CA ILE A 319 5.58 11.45 -1.52
C ILE A 319 6.00 10.00 -1.51
N LYS A 320 6.17 9.41 -0.33
CA LYS A 320 6.32 7.95 -0.15
C LYS A 320 4.95 7.30 -0.34
N LEU A 321 4.81 6.42 -1.33
CA LEU A 321 3.65 5.53 -1.43
C LEU A 321 3.88 4.29 -0.57
N ILE A 322 2.89 3.97 0.26
CA ILE A 322 2.89 2.77 1.10
C ILE A 322 1.57 2.03 0.85
N PRO A 323 1.55 1.09 -0.11
CA PRO A 323 0.38 0.26 -0.31
C PRO A 323 0.12 -0.66 0.89
N VAL A 324 -1.15 -0.90 1.17
CA VAL A 324 -1.71 -1.80 2.16
C VAL A 324 -2.71 -2.70 1.43
N THR A 325 -2.29 -3.88 0.99
CA THR A 325 -3.20 -4.77 0.26
C THR A 325 -4.06 -5.58 1.22
N ALA A 326 -5.36 -5.58 0.97
CA ALA A 326 -6.37 -6.35 1.71
C ALA A 326 -6.49 -7.78 1.14
N SER A 327 -7.63 -8.43 1.36
CA SER A 327 -7.98 -9.69 0.68
C SER A 327 -8.17 -9.50 -0.83
N GLY A 328 -8.49 -10.55 -1.58
CA GLY A 328 -8.84 -10.47 -3.00
C GLY A 328 -7.68 -10.27 -4.00
N ILE A 329 -6.60 -9.57 -3.63
CA ILE A 329 -5.51 -9.22 -4.55
C ILE A 329 -4.83 -10.43 -5.22
N ASP A 330 -4.33 -10.23 -6.44
CA ASP A 330 -3.55 -11.23 -7.18
C ASP A 330 -2.03 -10.93 -7.18
N LYS A 331 -1.26 -11.80 -7.85
CA LYS A 331 0.20 -11.66 -7.95
C LYS A 331 0.66 -10.55 -8.90
N GLU A 332 -0.18 -10.08 -9.82
CA GLU A 332 0.15 -8.88 -10.60
C GLU A 332 0.01 -7.63 -9.72
N THR A 333 -1.05 -7.57 -8.92
CA THR A 333 -1.35 -6.51 -7.95
C THR A 333 -0.25 -6.39 -6.89
N GLU A 334 0.16 -7.52 -6.28
CA GLU A 334 1.25 -7.54 -5.28
C GLU A 334 2.54 -6.91 -5.81
N PHE A 335 2.93 -7.26 -7.04
CA PHE A 335 4.15 -6.72 -7.65
C PHE A 335 3.99 -5.26 -8.09
N LEU A 336 2.82 -4.84 -8.58
CA LEU A 336 2.55 -3.43 -8.88
C LEU A 336 2.71 -2.54 -7.64
N MET A 337 2.13 -2.97 -6.52
CA MET A 337 2.23 -2.25 -5.25
C MET A 337 3.69 -2.17 -4.75
N ARG A 338 4.47 -3.25 -4.91
CA ARG A 338 5.90 -3.25 -4.58
C ARG A 338 6.71 -2.38 -5.54
N PHE A 339 6.37 -2.32 -6.83
CA PHE A 339 6.95 -1.36 -7.77
C PHE A 339 6.65 0.10 -7.34
N PHE A 340 5.43 0.40 -6.89
CA PHE A 340 5.07 1.75 -6.41
C PHE A 340 5.87 2.16 -5.16
N SER A 341 6.05 1.24 -4.21
CA SER A 341 6.76 1.52 -2.96
C SER A 341 8.26 1.74 -3.19
N VAL A 342 8.95 0.89 -3.97
CA VAL A 342 10.39 1.10 -4.26
C VAL A 342 10.61 2.40 -5.06
N SER A 343 9.73 2.71 -6.01
CA SER A 343 9.84 3.91 -6.86
C SER A 343 9.72 5.24 -6.09
N THR A 344 9.15 5.20 -4.89
CA THR A 344 8.85 6.38 -4.05
C THR A 344 9.60 6.38 -2.71
N ASN A 345 10.61 5.51 -2.54
CA ASN A 345 11.34 5.35 -1.27
C ASN A 345 10.39 4.99 -0.09
N GLY A 346 9.37 4.17 -0.37
CA GLY A 346 8.35 3.72 0.59
C GLY A 346 8.63 2.34 1.20
N THR A 347 7.55 1.62 1.49
CA THR A 347 7.55 0.23 1.97
C THR A 347 6.26 -0.46 1.51
N TYR A 348 6.20 -1.78 1.51
CA TYR A 348 4.98 -2.54 1.20
C TYR A 348 4.34 -3.07 2.50
N VAL A 349 3.01 -3.01 2.58
CA VAL A 349 2.22 -3.57 3.68
C VAL A 349 1.14 -4.47 3.08
N PHE A 350 0.85 -5.57 3.76
CA PHE A 350 -0.19 -6.51 3.36
C PHE A 350 -0.92 -7.01 4.61
N ILE A 351 -2.24 -7.08 4.54
CA ILE A 351 -3.08 -7.67 5.58
C ILE A 351 -2.93 -9.20 5.50
N THR A 352 -3.12 -9.87 6.64
CA THR A 352 -2.87 -11.30 6.82
C THR A 352 -4.01 -11.97 7.57
N ASN A 353 -4.27 -13.25 7.26
CA ASN A 353 -5.37 -14.05 7.82
C ASN A 353 -5.29 -14.34 9.34
N HIS A 354 -4.34 -13.77 10.09
CA HIS A 354 -4.15 -14.05 11.52
C HIS A 354 -5.27 -13.49 12.42
N SER A 355 -5.95 -12.43 11.96
CA SER A 355 -7.13 -11.83 12.60
C SER A 355 -8.40 -12.67 12.43
N GLY A 356 -8.51 -13.41 11.33
CA GLY A 356 -9.78 -14.01 10.88
C GLY A 356 -10.81 -12.97 10.42
N ILE A 357 -10.37 -11.76 10.04
CA ILE A 357 -11.19 -10.68 9.46
C ILE A 357 -10.88 -10.56 7.97
N GLY A 358 -11.91 -10.30 7.17
CA GLY A 358 -11.84 -10.26 5.71
C GLY A 358 -11.97 -11.63 5.05
N ASN A 359 -11.92 -11.65 3.72
CA ASN A 359 -11.76 -12.87 2.93
C ASN A 359 -10.32 -13.41 2.99
N ASP A 360 -10.03 -14.51 2.29
CA ASP A 360 -8.67 -15.08 2.24
C ASP A 360 -7.67 -14.08 1.61
N HIS A 361 -6.64 -13.74 2.38
CA HIS A 361 -5.52 -12.89 1.97
C HIS A 361 -4.45 -13.66 1.21
N LEU A 362 -3.83 -12.99 0.23
CA LEU A 362 -2.72 -13.52 -0.56
C LEU A 362 -1.44 -13.65 0.29
N GLU A 363 -0.84 -14.84 0.33
CA GLU A 363 0.49 -15.03 0.91
C GLU A 363 1.53 -14.23 0.10
N ALA A 364 2.05 -13.12 0.65
CA ALA A 364 2.93 -12.19 -0.05
C ALA A 364 4.28 -12.83 -0.44
N SER A 365 4.85 -12.44 -1.58
CA SER A 365 6.07 -13.02 -2.17
C SER A 365 7.35 -12.45 -1.53
N VAL A 366 7.43 -12.50 -0.20
CA VAL A 366 8.38 -11.75 0.64
C VAL A 366 9.30 -12.67 1.44
N GLY A 367 10.26 -12.11 2.18
CA GLY A 367 11.07 -12.88 3.14
C GLY A 367 10.32 -13.15 4.45
N ALA A 368 11.05 -13.48 5.52
CA ALA A 368 10.45 -13.53 6.85
C ALA A 368 10.02 -12.13 7.30
N TYR A 369 8.84 -12.04 7.93
CA TYR A 369 8.25 -10.81 8.44
C TYR A 369 7.60 -11.06 9.81
N ASP A 370 7.47 -10.02 10.62
CA ASP A 370 6.69 -10.03 11.87
C ASP A 370 5.24 -9.65 11.58
N VAL A 371 4.30 -10.20 12.36
CA VAL A 371 2.86 -9.89 12.29
C VAL A 371 2.51 -8.91 13.41
N GLU A 372 1.97 -7.76 13.04
CA GLU A 372 1.49 -6.72 13.93
C GLU A 372 -0.02 -6.48 13.71
N THR A 373 -0.67 -5.71 14.58
CA THR A 373 -1.96 -5.09 14.24
C THR A 373 -1.72 -4.00 13.19
N LEU A 374 -2.68 -3.78 12.29
CA LEU A 374 -2.53 -2.80 11.23
C LEU A 374 -2.37 -1.37 11.79
N ASN A 375 -3.09 -1.01 12.84
CA ASN A 375 -2.94 0.31 13.46
C ASN A 375 -1.57 0.51 14.15
N ASP A 376 -1.01 -0.49 14.84
CA ASP A 376 0.36 -0.37 15.40
C ASP A 376 1.40 -0.27 14.28
N LEU A 377 1.27 -1.10 13.23
CA LEU A 377 2.17 -1.08 12.07
C LEU A 377 2.15 0.28 11.36
N LEU A 378 0.96 0.84 11.08
CA LEU A 378 0.83 2.13 10.43
C LEU A 378 1.35 3.28 11.31
N VAL A 379 1.10 3.28 12.62
CA VAL A 379 1.69 4.25 13.57
C VAL A 379 3.22 4.11 13.60
N ARG A 380 3.75 2.88 13.64
CA ARG A 380 5.20 2.58 13.59
C ARG A 380 5.83 3.11 12.31
N LEU A 381 5.18 2.94 11.15
CA LEU A 381 5.66 3.46 9.86
C LEU A 381 5.63 4.99 9.79
N ILE A 382 4.57 5.62 10.28
CA ILE A 382 4.49 7.09 10.30
C ILE A 382 5.59 7.65 11.20
N ASN A 383 5.74 7.13 12.42
CA ASN A 383 6.80 7.52 13.35
C ASN A 383 8.22 7.31 12.73
N LYS A 384 8.46 6.16 12.08
CA LYS A 384 9.72 5.81 11.36
C LYS A 384 10.12 6.83 10.30
N TYR A 385 9.18 7.39 9.55
CA TYR A 385 9.46 8.37 8.48
C TYR A 385 9.26 9.83 8.89
N ALA A 386 8.64 10.12 10.04
CA ALA A 386 8.30 11.47 10.49
C ALA A 386 9.27 12.06 11.52
N GLN A 387 9.98 11.22 12.29
CA GLN A 387 10.92 11.64 13.35
C GLN A 387 12.26 12.13 12.79
#